data_AF-A0A316Z8B2-F1
#
_entry.id   AF-A0A316Z8B2-F1
#
_cell.length_a   1.000
_cell.length_b   1.000
_cell.length_c   1.000
_cell.angle_alpha   90.00
_cell.angle_beta   90.00
_cell.angle_gamma   90.00
#
_symmetry.space_group_name_H-M   'P 1'
#
loop_
_entity.id
_entity.type
_entity.pdbx_description
1 polymer ?
#
loop_
_entity_poly.entity_id
_entity_poly.type
_entity_poly.pdbx_seq_one_letter_code
_entity_poly.pdbx_strand_id
1 'polypeptide(L)'
;MIPTLAVRAALRASAPARAPVKPVFQPHVARFSVENCVKWIPSLAFWGVGAGGAATLFLSGVPLFQEDVLKKFPILSDFYADKTPDSDKPF
;
A
#
# COMPACT_ATOMS: atom_id res chain seq x y z
N MET A 1 -61.69 20.89 -7.13
CA MET A 1 -61.19 20.16 -8.31
C MET A 1 -59.74 19.75 -8.00
N ILE A 2 -59.48 18.47 -7.76
CA ILE A 2 -58.18 17.98 -7.28
C ILE A 2 -57.34 17.61 -8.51
N PRO A 3 -56.17 18.24 -8.76
CA PRO A 3 -55.34 17.86 -9.89
C PRO A 3 -54.80 16.44 -9.68
N THR A 4 -55.05 15.57 -10.66
CA THR A 4 -54.61 14.18 -10.69
C THR A 4 -53.09 14.05 -10.64
N LEU A 5 -52.58 13.01 -9.98
CA LEU A 5 -51.14 12.73 -9.77
C LEU A 5 -50.29 12.83 -11.05
N ALA A 6 -50.87 12.53 -12.21
CA ALA A 6 -50.23 12.68 -13.52
C ALA A 6 -49.76 14.12 -13.83
N VAL A 7 -50.54 15.14 -13.43
CA VAL A 7 -50.20 16.57 -13.65
C VAL A 7 -49.05 17.00 -12.74
N ARG A 8 -48.96 16.43 -11.53
CA ARG A 8 -47.85 16.68 -10.60
C ARG A 8 -46.52 16.08 -11.06
N ALA A 9 -46.56 14.93 -11.72
CA ALA A 9 -45.36 14.28 -12.26
C ALA A 9 -44.79 15.04 -13.48
N ALA A 10 -45.65 15.60 -14.34
CA ALA A 10 -45.24 16.40 -15.50
C ALA A 10 -44.55 17.72 -15.13
N LEU A 11 -44.74 18.21 -13.90
CA LEU A 11 -44.09 19.41 -13.36
C LEU A 11 -42.88 19.10 -12.48
N ARG A 12 -42.40 17.84 -12.45
CA ARG A 12 -41.16 17.50 -11.74
C ARG A 12 -40.01 18.13 -12.50
N ALA A 13 -39.52 19.27 -12.00
CA ALA A 13 -38.31 19.91 -12.49
C ALA A 13 -37.20 18.85 -12.61
N SER A 14 -36.77 18.58 -13.84
CA SER A 14 -35.56 17.81 -14.09
C SER A 14 -34.42 18.47 -13.33
N ALA A 15 -33.63 17.68 -12.59
CA ALA A 15 -32.49 18.20 -11.86
C ALA A 15 -31.67 19.14 -12.75
N PRO A 16 -31.23 20.32 -12.26
CA PRO A 16 -30.52 21.29 -13.10
C PRO A 16 -29.32 20.60 -13.72
N ALA A 17 -29.15 20.77 -15.04
CA ALA A 17 -27.97 20.29 -15.74
C ALA A 17 -26.74 20.84 -15.04
N ARG A 18 -25.96 19.96 -14.41
CA ARG A 18 -24.76 20.33 -13.65
C ARG A 18 -23.83 21.05 -14.63
N ALA A 19 -23.40 22.26 -14.27
CA ALA A 19 -22.53 23.06 -15.12
C ALA A 19 -21.32 22.23 -15.60
N PRO A 20 -20.87 22.39 -16.86
CA PRO A 20 -19.76 21.61 -17.38
C PRO A 20 -18.51 21.87 -16.54
N VAL A 21 -18.02 20.84 -15.87
CA VAL A 21 -16.75 20.92 -15.14
C VAL A 21 -15.65 21.12 -16.17
N LYS A 22 -14.97 22.27 -16.13
CA LYS A 22 -13.83 22.53 -17.01
C LYS A 22 -12.75 21.49 -16.71
N PRO A 23 -12.35 20.64 -17.67
CA PRO A 23 -11.30 19.67 -17.42
C PRO A 23 -10.00 20.43 -17.12
N VAL A 24 -9.42 20.14 -15.96
CA VAL A 24 -8.08 20.58 -15.61
C VAL A 24 -7.11 19.54 -16.15
N PHE A 25 -6.03 20.00 -16.77
CA PHE A 25 -4.97 19.11 -17.24
C PHE A 25 -4.42 18.31 -16.06
N GLN A 26 -4.49 16.99 -16.13
CA GLN A 26 -3.89 16.09 -15.15
C GLN A 26 -2.55 15.59 -15.69
N PRO A 27 -1.41 15.94 -15.06
CA PRO A 27 -0.12 15.44 -15.52
C PRO A 27 -0.03 13.93 -15.25
N HIS A 28 0.26 13.17 -16.29
CA HIS A 28 0.50 11.73 -16.21
C HIS A 28 1.56 11.32 -17.23
N VAL A 29 2.27 10.23 -16.93
CA VAL A 29 3.17 9.56 -17.88
C VAL A 29 2.52 8.26 -18.28
N ALA A 30 2.26 8.08 -19.58
CA ALA A 30 1.43 6.99 -20.10
C ALA A 30 0.07 6.92 -19.36
N ARG A 31 -0.15 5.93 -18.49
CA ARG A 31 -1.39 5.76 -17.70
C ARG A 31 -1.20 5.98 -16.20
N PHE A 32 -0.03 6.46 -15.78
CA PHE A 32 0.31 6.70 -14.37
C PHE A 32 0.21 8.19 -14.05
N SER A 33 -0.79 8.55 -13.24
CA SER A 33 -0.89 9.85 -12.59
C SER A 33 -0.48 9.74 -11.12
N VAL A 34 0.03 10.83 -10.55
CA VAL A 34 0.42 10.86 -9.12
C VAL A 34 -0.75 10.50 -8.23
N GLU A 35 -1.95 11.04 -8.52
CA GLU A 35 -3.17 10.75 -7.76
C GLU A 35 -3.51 9.25 -7.78
N ASN A 36 -3.34 8.58 -8.92
CA ASN A 36 -3.58 7.15 -9.03
C ASN A 36 -2.53 6.34 -8.26
N CYS A 37 -1.25 6.70 -8.34
CA CYS A 37 -0.18 6.00 -7.62
C CYS A 37 -0.37 6.08 -6.10
N VAL A 38 -0.75 7.24 -5.58
CA VAL A 38 -0.95 7.45 -4.13
C VAL A 38 -2.04 6.53 -3.57
N LYS A 39 -3.09 6.25 -4.35
CA LYS A 39 -4.18 5.32 -3.95
C LYS A 39 -3.69 3.89 -3.74
N TRP A 40 -2.61 3.48 -4.38
CA TRP A 40 -2.04 2.14 -4.25
C TRP A 40 -1.09 1.98 -3.07
N ILE A 41 -0.66 3.07 -2.42
CA ILE A 41 0.32 3.03 -1.32
C ILE A 41 -0.08 2.04 -0.21
N PRO A 42 -1.32 2.05 0.32
CA PRO A 42 -1.69 1.13 1.40
C PRO A 42 -1.62 -0.35 0.97
N SER A 43 -2.04 -0.65 -0.26
CA SER A 43 -2.01 -2.02 -0.80
C SER A 43 -0.58 -2.50 -1.03
N LEU A 44 0.27 -1.65 -1.63
CA LEU A 44 1.68 -1.95 -1.83
C LEU A 44 2.45 -2.06 -0.52
N ALA A 45 2.09 -1.27 0.50
CA ALA A 45 2.66 -1.40 1.83
C ALA A 45 2.30 -2.76 2.46
N PHE A 46 1.03 -3.17 2.37
CA PHE A 46 0.60 -4.48 2.88
C PHE A 46 1.32 -5.64 2.16
N TRP A 47 1.38 -5.60 0.83
CA TRP A 47 2.12 -6.59 0.05
C TRP A 47 3.63 -6.54 0.32
N GLY A 48 4.19 -5.35 0.54
CA GLY A 48 5.58 -5.15 0.92
C GLY A 48 5.92 -5.80 2.26
N VAL A 49 5.03 -5.71 3.25
CA VAL A 49 5.19 -6.42 4.53
C VAL A 49 5.17 -7.93 4.30
N GLY A 50 4.22 -8.44 3.51
CA GLY A 50 4.14 -9.88 3.20
C GLY A 50 5.39 -10.39 2.48
N ALA A 51 5.84 -9.66 1.45
CA ALA A 51 7.06 -9.98 0.70
C ALA A 51 8.31 -9.89 1.58
N GLY A 52 8.41 -8.87 2.44
CA GLY A 52 9.50 -8.72 3.40
C GLY A 52 9.52 -9.84 4.46
N GLY A 53 8.36 -10.29 4.91
CA GLY A 53 8.23 -11.46 5.79
C GLY A 53 8.69 -12.75 5.11
N ALA A 54 8.26 -12.98 3.86
CA ALA A 54 8.70 -14.13 3.07
C ALA A 54 10.23 -14.09 2.82
N ALA A 55 10.77 -12.94 2.43
CA ALA A 55 12.21 -12.76 2.25
C ALA A 55 12.97 -13.04 3.54
N THR A 56 12.48 -12.53 4.67
CA THR A 56 13.06 -12.81 5.99
C THR A 56 13.08 -14.30 6.32
N LEU A 57 11.98 -15.02 6.04
CA LEU A 57 11.90 -16.45 6.27
C LEU A 57 12.93 -17.22 5.43
N PHE A 58 12.96 -16.98 4.12
CA PHE A 58 13.84 -17.72 3.20
C PHE A 58 15.31 -17.33 3.34
N LEU A 59 15.62 -16.08 3.70
CA LEU A 59 16.99 -15.58 3.86
C LEU A 59 17.51 -15.69 5.30
N SER A 60 16.70 -16.21 6.24
CA SER A 60 17.08 -16.32 7.65
C SER A 60 18.40 -17.06 7.90
N GLY A 61 18.79 -17.99 7.04
CA GLY A 61 20.06 -18.73 7.14
C GLY A 61 21.25 -18.08 6.41
N VAL A 62 21.07 -16.97 5.71
CA VAL A 62 22.14 -16.29 4.96
C VAL A 62 22.92 -15.39 5.92
N PRO A 63 24.25 -15.61 6.14
CA PRO A 63 25.02 -14.84 7.12
C PRO A 63 24.97 -13.33 6.89
N LEU A 64 25.09 -12.90 5.63
CA LEU A 64 25.03 -11.47 5.28
C LEU A 64 23.68 -10.84 5.66
N PHE A 65 22.58 -11.57 5.47
CA PHE A 65 21.24 -11.07 5.82
C PHE A 65 21.03 -11.05 7.34
N GLN A 66 21.60 -12.00 8.06
CA GLN A 66 21.58 -12.00 9.53
C GLN A 66 22.29 -10.76 10.09
N GLU A 67 23.52 -10.47 9.64
CA GLU A 67 24.29 -9.31 10.10
C GLU A 67 23.63 -7.98 9.75
N ASP A 68 23.15 -7.85 8.50
CA ASP A 68 22.71 -6.54 8.01
C ASP A 68 21.26 -6.20 8.32
N VAL A 69 20.40 -7.20 8.53
CA VAL A 69 18.97 -6.98 8.72
C VAL A 69 18.52 -7.52 10.07
N LEU A 70 18.75 -8.80 10.34
CA LEU A 70 18.13 -9.47 11.51
C LEU A 70 18.76 -9.05 12.84
N LYS A 71 20.08 -8.86 12.88
CA LYS A 71 20.77 -8.38 14.08
C LYS A 71 20.50 -6.92 14.41
N LYS A 72 20.12 -6.11 13.41
CA LYS A 72 19.72 -4.71 13.63
C LYS A 72 18.30 -4.58 14.19
N PHE A 73 17.53 -5.67 14.20
CA PHE A 73 16.21 -5.70 14.78
C PHE A 73 16.31 -5.84 16.31
N PRO A 74 15.77 -4.90 17.11
CA PRO A 74 16.05 -4.83 18.55
C PRO A 74 15.57 -6.07 19.34
N ILE A 75 14.58 -6.80 18.81
CA ILE A 75 14.01 -7.99 19.44
C ILE A 75 14.73 -9.27 18.99
N LEU A 76 15.31 -9.29 17.78
CA LEU A 76 15.88 -10.50 17.17
C LEU A 76 17.41 -10.56 17.25
N SER A 77 18.07 -9.46 17.63
CA SER A 77 19.53 -9.36 17.75
C SER A 77 20.17 -10.54 18.49
N ASP A 78 19.72 -10.80 19.71
CA ASP A 78 20.34 -11.80 20.59
C ASP A 78 20.08 -13.26 20.17
N PHE A 79 19.09 -13.47 19.29
CA PHE A 79 18.77 -14.80 18.74
C PHE A 79 19.76 -15.18 17.63
N TYR A 80 20.16 -14.22 16.80
CA TYR A 80 21.10 -14.44 15.70
C TYR A 80 22.57 -14.16 16.08
N ALA A 81 22.84 -13.70 17.30
CA ALA A 81 24.20 -13.48 17.78
C ALA A 81 24.92 -14.81 18.02
N ASP A 82 26.15 -14.92 17.50
CA ASP A 82 27.04 -16.04 17.82
C ASP A 82 27.57 -15.86 19.25
N LYS A 83 27.32 -16.85 20.10
CA LYS A 83 27.74 -16.90 21.51
C LYS A 83 28.86 -17.93 21.74
N THR A 84 29.33 -18.56 20.66
CA THR A 84 30.40 -19.55 20.73
C THR A 84 31.69 -18.83 21.11
N PRO A 85 32.40 -19.25 22.17
CA PRO A 85 33.68 -18.66 22.53
C PRO A 85 34.70 -18.92 21.43
N ASP A 86 35.62 -17.97 21.21
CA ASP A 86 36.59 -18.06 20.12
C ASP A 86 37.55 -19.26 20.27
N SER A 87 37.72 -19.78 21.49
CA SER A 87 38.49 -21.00 21.75
C SER A 87 37.88 -22.28 21.15
N ASP A 88 36.57 -22.30 20.90
CA ASP A 88 35.86 -23.48 20.36
C ASP A 88 35.67 -23.39 18.83
N LYS A 89 36.12 -22.29 18.21
CA LYS A 89 36.04 -22.10 16.76
C LYS A 89 37.31 -22.66 16.11
N PRO A 90 37.21 -23.65 15.19
CA PRO A 90 38.37 -24.24 14.55
C PRO A 90 39.02 -23.34 13.48
N PHE A 91 38.42 -22.18 13.19
CA PHE A 91 38.86 -21.15 12.25
C PHE A 91 38.36 -19.77 12.67
#